data_AF-A0A1F4DQ11-F1
#
_entry.id   AF-A0A1F4DQ11-F1
#
_cell.length_a   1.000
_cell.length_b   1.000
_cell.length_c   1.000
_cell.angle_alpha   90.00
_cell.angle_beta   90.00
_cell.angle_gamma   90.00
#
_symmetry.space_group_name_H-M   'P 1'
#
loop_
_entity.id
_entity.type
_entity.pdbx_description
1 polymer ?
#
loop_
_entity_poly.entity_id
_entity_poly.type
_entity_poly.pdbx_seq_one_letter_code
_entity_poly.pdbx_strand_id
1 'polypeptide(L)'
;MPFVTEVKGLLAKKPDVVVEAASHEAVRDYAEPLLAKGVAVIVLSGGALCDDTLREKLERAAVKSGALLYVPSGGIGGLDALKAACIAGVDEVTIAVTKPPAAWKGIAYVEKLDVDLDHLNEPRVLFDGSAREGVPHFPANVNIAAVLSMAGIGFDKTRLKVVADPALKYNTHFIEIKGKIGNISIKLENIPAPENPKTAWLACYSALAALKAAKSPVRYGT
;
A
#
# COMPACT_ATOMS: atom_id res chain seq x y z
N MET A 1 -23.70 -15.41 3.38
CA MET A 1 -23.17 -14.90 2.09
C MET A 1 -22.77 -16.07 1.22
N PRO A 2 -22.90 -15.99 -0.12
CA PRO A 2 -22.36 -17.01 -1.00
C PRO A 2 -20.83 -17.09 -0.81
N PHE A 3 -20.33 -18.30 -0.59
CA PHE A 3 -18.91 -18.60 -0.44
C PHE A 3 -18.44 -19.36 -1.69
N VAL A 4 -17.27 -19.00 -2.21
CA VAL A 4 -16.63 -19.64 -3.37
C VAL A 4 -15.15 -19.81 -3.08
N THR A 5 -14.55 -20.89 -3.58
CA THR A 5 -13.15 -21.24 -3.32
C THR A 5 -12.23 -21.05 -4.53
N GLU A 6 -12.80 -20.74 -5.69
CA GLU A 6 -12.08 -20.63 -6.95
C GLU A 6 -12.48 -19.37 -7.73
N VAL A 7 -11.55 -18.82 -8.50
CA VAL A 7 -11.79 -17.64 -9.35
C VAL A 7 -12.93 -17.84 -10.35
N LYS A 8 -13.10 -19.07 -10.87
CA LYS A 8 -14.22 -19.41 -11.76
C LYS A 8 -15.56 -19.28 -11.05
N GLY A 9 -15.64 -19.70 -9.78
CA GLY A 9 -16.82 -19.53 -8.94
C GLY A 9 -17.12 -18.05 -8.67
N LEU A 10 -16.08 -17.24 -8.43
CA LEU A 10 -16.22 -15.80 -8.26
C LEU A 10 -16.73 -15.11 -9.55
N LEU A 11 -16.14 -15.43 -10.70
CA LEU A 11 -16.57 -14.91 -12.01
C LEU A 11 -18.01 -15.30 -12.36
N ALA A 12 -18.45 -16.51 -11.98
CA ALA A 12 -19.82 -16.97 -12.20
C ALA A 12 -20.87 -16.12 -11.43
N LYS A 13 -20.46 -15.40 -10.37
CA LYS A 13 -21.32 -14.44 -9.67
C LYS A 13 -21.45 -13.10 -10.39
N LYS A 14 -20.68 -12.87 -11.46
CA LYS A 14 -20.66 -11.63 -12.25
C LYS A 14 -20.49 -10.37 -11.37
N PRO A 15 -19.46 -10.31 -10.51
CA PRO A 15 -19.22 -9.14 -9.68
C PRO A 15 -18.87 -7.95 -10.55
N ASP A 16 -19.38 -6.76 -10.20
CA ASP A 16 -18.95 -5.53 -10.84
C ASP A 16 -17.54 -5.11 -10.40
N VAL A 17 -17.23 -5.34 -9.12
CA VAL A 17 -15.96 -5.00 -8.48
C VAL A 17 -15.59 -6.12 -7.51
N VAL A 18 -14.32 -6.50 -7.49
CA VAL A 18 -13.71 -7.38 -6.49
C VAL A 18 -12.72 -6.57 -5.66
N VAL A 19 -12.79 -6.69 -4.34
CA VAL A 19 -11.81 -6.12 -3.42
C VAL A 19 -10.88 -7.23 -2.94
N GLU A 20 -9.61 -7.14 -3.31
CA GLU A 20 -8.55 -7.97 -2.75
C GLU A 20 -8.12 -7.37 -1.40
N ALA A 21 -8.29 -8.16 -0.35
CA ALA A 21 -7.96 -7.82 1.03
C ALA A 21 -7.38 -9.05 1.77
N ALA A 22 -6.55 -9.82 1.07
CA ALA A 22 -6.04 -11.11 1.52
C ALA A 22 -4.52 -11.12 1.66
N SER A 23 -3.78 -11.13 0.55
CA SER A 23 -2.31 -11.22 0.56
C SER A 23 -1.69 -10.88 -0.80
N HIS A 24 -0.35 -10.80 -0.86
CA HIS A 24 0.36 -10.60 -2.12
C HIS A 24 0.16 -11.79 -3.09
N GLU A 25 0.06 -13.01 -2.58
CA GLU A 25 -0.21 -14.24 -3.34
C GLU A 25 -1.61 -14.17 -3.97
N ALA A 26 -2.61 -13.70 -3.21
CA ALA A 26 -3.96 -13.51 -3.76
C ALA A 26 -3.98 -12.52 -4.94
N VAL A 27 -3.15 -11.47 -4.91
CA VAL A 27 -2.99 -10.56 -6.05
C VAL A 27 -2.42 -11.31 -7.26
N ARG A 28 -1.36 -12.10 -7.07
CA ARG A 28 -0.72 -12.89 -8.14
C ARG A 28 -1.66 -13.90 -8.77
N ASP A 29 -2.43 -14.61 -7.94
CA ASP A 29 -3.24 -15.74 -8.36
C ASP A 29 -4.56 -15.30 -9.01
N TYR A 30 -5.15 -14.20 -8.54
CA TYR A 30 -6.54 -13.87 -8.86
C TYR A 30 -6.75 -12.56 -9.62
N ALA A 31 -5.83 -11.58 -9.54
CA ALA A 31 -6.10 -10.25 -10.11
C ALA A 31 -6.16 -10.27 -11.65
N GLU A 32 -5.21 -10.92 -12.33
CA GLU A 32 -5.19 -10.95 -13.79
C GLU A 32 -6.42 -11.65 -14.38
N PRO A 33 -6.83 -12.88 -13.95
CA PRO A 33 -8.00 -13.53 -14.53
C PRO A 33 -9.29 -12.72 -14.37
N LEU A 34 -9.40 -11.95 -13.28
CA LEU A 34 -10.54 -11.05 -13.04
C LEU A 34 -10.51 -9.86 -14.00
N LEU A 35 -9.39 -9.14 -14.08
CA LEU A 35 -9.21 -8.01 -14.98
C LEU A 35 -9.42 -8.43 -16.44
N ALA A 36 -8.83 -9.56 -16.87
CA ALA A 36 -8.98 -10.08 -18.22
C ALA A 36 -10.43 -10.40 -18.62
N LYS A 37 -11.33 -10.56 -17.64
CA LYS A 37 -12.77 -10.76 -17.84
C LYS A 37 -13.60 -9.48 -17.70
N GLY A 38 -12.96 -8.32 -17.61
CA GLY A 38 -13.64 -7.02 -17.49
C GLY A 38 -14.10 -6.69 -16.08
N VAL A 39 -13.70 -7.49 -15.07
CA VAL A 39 -14.09 -7.24 -13.67
C VAL A 39 -13.13 -6.24 -13.06
N ALA A 40 -13.66 -5.16 -12.47
CA ALA A 40 -12.83 -4.20 -11.75
C ALA A 40 -12.22 -4.84 -10.49
N VAL A 41 -10.95 -4.54 -10.22
CA VAL A 41 -10.22 -5.07 -9.06
C VAL A 41 -9.63 -3.92 -8.25
N ILE A 42 -10.00 -3.86 -6.97
CA ILE A 42 -9.39 -3.01 -5.96
C ILE A 42 -8.36 -3.84 -5.19
N VAL A 43 -7.10 -3.40 -5.15
CA VAL A 43 -5.97 -4.15 -4.56
C VAL A 43 -5.48 -3.46 -3.29
N LEU A 44 -5.69 -4.06 -2.11
CA LEU A 44 -5.15 -3.53 -0.85
C LEU A 44 -3.72 -4.02 -0.58
N SER A 45 -3.38 -5.21 -1.08
CA SER A 45 -2.06 -5.79 -0.93
C SER A 45 -1.09 -5.24 -1.99
N GLY A 46 -1.07 -3.91 -2.14
CA GLY A 46 -0.34 -3.20 -3.21
C GLY A 46 1.18 -3.40 -3.23
N GLY A 47 1.77 -3.87 -2.13
CA GLY A 47 3.18 -4.28 -2.09
C GLY A 47 3.54 -5.39 -3.08
N ALA A 48 2.57 -6.23 -3.49
CA ALA A 48 2.77 -7.24 -4.54
C ALA A 48 3.22 -6.60 -5.86
N LEU A 49 2.79 -5.37 -6.13
CA LEU A 49 3.06 -4.63 -7.36
C LEU A 49 4.43 -3.92 -7.36
N CYS A 50 5.25 -4.17 -6.33
CA CYS A 50 6.69 -3.88 -6.38
C CYS A 50 7.42 -4.78 -7.40
N ASP A 51 6.83 -5.94 -7.74
CA ASP A 51 7.24 -6.75 -8.88
C ASP A 51 6.72 -6.11 -10.18
N ASP A 52 7.63 -5.55 -10.97
CA ASP A 52 7.30 -4.88 -12.22
C ASP A 52 6.67 -5.84 -13.25
N THR A 53 7.09 -7.11 -13.26
CA THR A 53 6.49 -8.11 -14.17
C THR A 53 5.03 -8.35 -13.84
N LEU A 54 4.71 -8.50 -12.55
CA LEU A 54 3.33 -8.64 -12.10
C LEU A 54 2.53 -7.36 -12.40
N ARG A 55 3.06 -6.20 -12.00
CA ARG A 55 2.38 -4.91 -12.17
C ARG A 55 2.03 -4.63 -13.63
N GLU A 56 2.99 -4.73 -14.53
CA GLU A 56 2.75 -4.54 -15.96
C GLU A 56 1.74 -5.55 -16.53
N LYS A 57 1.77 -6.80 -16.06
CA LYS A 57 0.83 -7.84 -16.48
C LYS A 57 -0.61 -7.46 -16.12
N LEU A 58 -0.83 -6.96 -14.90
CA LEU A 58 -2.15 -6.51 -14.46
C LEU A 58 -2.60 -5.23 -15.18
N GLU A 59 -1.70 -4.26 -15.34
CA GLU A 59 -1.97 -3.02 -16.09
C GLU A 59 -2.36 -3.32 -17.54
N ARG A 60 -1.64 -4.22 -18.23
CA ARG A 60 -1.99 -4.66 -19.59
C ARG A 60 -3.36 -5.34 -19.64
N ALA A 61 -3.69 -6.19 -18.68
CA ALA A 61 -4.99 -6.86 -18.61
C ALA A 61 -6.14 -5.86 -18.39
N ALA A 62 -5.93 -4.87 -17.52
CA ALA A 62 -6.88 -3.78 -17.26
C ALA A 62 -7.10 -2.93 -18.52
N VAL A 63 -6.03 -2.48 -19.18
CA VAL A 63 -6.12 -1.69 -20.43
C VAL A 63 -6.83 -2.46 -21.53
N LYS A 64 -6.50 -3.74 -21.73
CA LYS A 64 -7.09 -4.57 -22.80
C LYS A 64 -8.59 -4.82 -22.61
N SER A 65 -9.04 -4.97 -21.37
CA SER A 65 -10.43 -5.29 -21.04
C SER A 65 -11.30 -4.05 -20.77
N GLY A 66 -10.67 -2.90 -20.50
CA GLY A 66 -11.35 -1.72 -19.96
C GLY A 66 -11.70 -1.83 -18.47
N ALA A 67 -11.26 -2.89 -17.78
CA ALA A 67 -11.49 -3.06 -16.36
C ALA A 67 -10.67 -2.05 -15.54
N LEU A 68 -11.25 -1.58 -14.44
CA LEU A 68 -10.53 -0.75 -13.48
C LEU A 68 -9.60 -1.62 -12.63
N LEU A 69 -8.29 -1.35 -12.69
CA LEU A 69 -7.34 -1.74 -11.66
C LEU A 69 -7.12 -0.54 -10.73
N TYR A 70 -7.47 -0.68 -9.46
CA TYR A 70 -7.36 0.41 -8.50
C TYR A 70 -6.60 -0.02 -7.24
N VAL A 71 -5.49 0.65 -6.96
CA VAL A 71 -4.79 0.57 -5.67
C VAL A 71 -5.14 1.83 -4.85
N PRO A 72 -5.95 1.73 -3.78
CA PRO A 72 -6.31 2.89 -2.97
C PRO A 72 -5.12 3.35 -2.11
N SER A 73 -5.24 4.54 -1.51
CA SER A 73 -4.18 5.12 -0.68
C SER A 73 -3.81 4.28 0.55
N GLY A 74 -4.67 3.34 0.96
CA GLY A 74 -4.41 2.51 2.13
C GLY A 74 -4.37 3.35 3.41
N GLY A 75 -3.33 3.16 4.22
CA GLY A 75 -3.14 3.90 5.48
C GLY A 75 -2.57 5.30 5.33
N ILE A 76 -2.42 5.84 4.11
CA ILE A 76 -1.85 7.18 3.86
C ILE A 76 -2.83 8.08 3.10
N GLY A 77 -2.46 9.36 2.96
CA GLY A 77 -3.15 10.37 2.18
C GLY A 77 -2.17 11.28 1.43
N GLY A 78 -2.70 12.24 0.65
CA GLY A 78 -1.90 13.21 -0.12
C GLY A 78 -1.31 12.68 -1.43
N LEU A 79 -1.83 11.56 -1.95
CA LEU A 79 -1.40 11.02 -3.25
C LEU A 79 -1.78 11.94 -4.42
N ASP A 80 -2.86 12.69 -4.28
CA ASP A 80 -3.26 13.76 -5.20
C ASP A 80 -2.21 14.88 -5.25
N ALA A 81 -1.77 15.36 -4.09
CA ALA A 81 -0.71 16.36 -3.98
C ALA A 81 0.63 15.85 -4.52
N LEU A 82 0.97 14.58 -4.26
CA LEU A 82 2.15 13.93 -4.82
C LEU A 82 2.09 13.87 -6.36
N LYS A 83 0.99 13.40 -6.94
CA LYS A 83 0.81 13.36 -8.40
C LYS A 83 0.97 14.76 -9.01
N ALA A 84 0.38 15.78 -8.40
CA ALA A 84 0.51 17.17 -8.84
C ALA A 84 1.97 17.67 -8.76
N ALA A 85 2.66 17.38 -7.66
CA ALA A 85 4.07 17.72 -7.49
C ALA A 85 4.94 17.02 -8.55
N CYS A 86 4.69 15.74 -8.84
CA CYS A 86 5.41 14.98 -9.86
C CYS A 86 5.29 15.58 -11.27
N ILE A 87 4.13 16.17 -11.63
CA ILE A 87 3.96 16.89 -12.90
C ILE A 87 4.90 18.10 -12.98
N ALA A 88 5.08 18.84 -11.89
CA ALA A 88 5.99 19.99 -11.85
C ALA A 88 7.48 19.58 -11.80
N GLY A 89 7.75 18.43 -11.18
CA GLY A 89 9.08 17.90 -10.91
C GLY A 89 9.35 17.81 -9.40
N VAL A 90 9.67 16.60 -8.95
CA VAL A 90 9.98 16.25 -7.57
C VAL A 90 11.42 15.76 -7.48
N ASP A 91 12.16 16.27 -6.52
CA ASP A 91 13.55 15.91 -6.27
C ASP A 91 13.66 14.76 -5.26
N GLU A 92 12.80 14.75 -4.23
CA GLU A 92 12.82 13.76 -3.16
C GLU A 92 11.40 13.36 -2.74
N VAL A 93 11.18 12.05 -2.56
CA VAL A 93 10.02 11.50 -1.86
C VAL A 93 10.51 10.51 -0.82
N THR A 94 10.22 10.79 0.45
CA THR A 94 10.55 9.91 1.58
C THR A 94 9.29 9.53 2.32
N ILE A 95 9.20 8.27 2.76
CA ILE A 95 8.19 7.79 3.69
C ILE A 95 8.85 7.08 4.87
N ALA A 96 8.51 7.51 6.08
CA ALA A 96 8.82 6.78 7.31
C ALA A 96 7.57 6.06 7.82
N VAL A 97 7.70 4.75 8.03
CA VAL A 97 6.69 3.89 8.63
C VAL A 97 7.16 3.53 10.03
N THR A 98 6.57 4.18 11.03
CA THR A 98 6.93 4.00 12.43
C THR A 98 5.79 3.28 13.16
N LYS A 99 6.11 2.20 13.86
CA LYS A 99 5.13 1.44 14.67
C LYS A 99 5.73 1.03 16.01
N PRO A 100 4.89 0.67 17.00
CA PRO A 100 5.35 0.07 18.24
C PRO A 100 6.19 -1.21 17.98
N PRO A 101 7.19 -1.54 18.82
CA PRO A 101 8.08 -2.68 18.60
C PRO A 101 7.34 -4.00 18.36
N ALA A 102 6.22 -4.23 19.05
CA ALA A 102 5.40 -5.43 18.90
C ALA A 102 4.90 -5.67 17.46
N ALA A 103 4.70 -4.62 16.65
CA ALA A 103 4.22 -4.75 15.28
C ALA A 103 5.27 -5.32 14.31
N TRP A 104 6.54 -5.32 14.70
CA TRP A 104 7.68 -5.75 13.88
C TRP A 104 8.13 -7.20 14.18
N LYS A 105 7.57 -7.83 15.22
CA LYS A 105 7.87 -9.22 15.59
C LYS A 105 7.36 -10.22 14.55
N GLY A 106 8.09 -11.33 14.39
CA GLY A 106 7.77 -12.40 13.44
C GLY A 106 8.04 -12.05 11.98
N ILE A 107 8.75 -10.95 11.71
CA ILE A 107 9.18 -10.57 10.36
C ILE A 107 10.62 -11.07 10.19
N ALA A 108 10.83 -12.01 9.26
CA ALA A 108 12.12 -12.66 9.06
C ALA A 108 13.29 -11.68 8.80
N TYR A 109 13.02 -10.53 8.16
CA TYR A 109 14.04 -9.49 8.00
C TYR A 109 14.46 -8.88 9.34
N VAL A 110 13.50 -8.61 10.23
CA VAL A 110 13.75 -7.99 11.54
C VAL A 110 14.44 -8.96 12.50
N GLU A 111 14.07 -10.24 12.48
CA GLU A 111 14.73 -11.29 13.28
C GLU A 111 16.21 -11.43 12.92
N LYS A 112 16.58 -11.24 11.64
CA LYS A 112 17.97 -11.25 11.19
C LYS A 112 18.78 -10.03 11.65
N LEU A 113 18.13 -8.94 12.07
CA LEU A 113 18.83 -7.75 12.59
C LEU A 113 19.30 -7.94 14.04
N ASP A 114 18.85 -9.00 14.72
CA ASP A 114 19.17 -9.31 16.12
C ASP A 114 18.92 -8.12 17.08
N VAL A 115 17.81 -7.41 16.86
CA VAL A 115 17.37 -6.29 17.69
C VAL A 115 16.41 -6.80 18.76
N ASP A 116 16.72 -6.51 20.03
CA ASP A 116 15.80 -6.76 21.15
C ASP A 116 14.65 -5.73 21.13
N LEU A 117 13.54 -6.14 20.51
CA LEU A 117 12.33 -5.32 20.41
C LEU A 117 11.55 -5.21 21.74
N ASP A 118 11.81 -6.08 22.72
CA ASP A 118 11.09 -6.09 24.00
C ASP A 118 11.64 -5.05 24.98
N HIS A 119 12.94 -4.76 24.88
CA HIS A 119 13.63 -3.82 25.77
C HIS A 119 14.11 -2.55 25.06
N LEU A 120 13.44 -2.18 23.97
CA LEU A 120 13.77 -0.99 23.22
C LEU A 120 13.38 0.28 23.99
N ASN A 121 14.36 1.16 24.26
CA ASN A 121 14.16 2.40 25.04
C ASN A 121 14.10 3.67 24.18
N GLU A 122 14.48 3.59 22.91
CA GLU A 122 14.50 4.72 21.97
C GLU A 122 14.13 4.26 20.55
N PRO A 123 13.69 5.16 19.65
CA PRO A 123 13.36 4.79 18.29
C PRO A 123 14.54 4.11 17.56
N ARG A 124 14.29 2.96 16.95
CA ARG A 124 15.27 2.19 16.17
C ARG A 124 14.86 2.09 14.72
N VAL A 125 15.73 2.55 13.82
CA VAL A 125 15.59 2.31 12.39
C VAL A 125 15.91 0.84 12.11
N LEU A 126 14.94 0.12 11.55
CA LEU A 126 15.05 -1.28 11.13
C LEU A 126 15.46 -1.39 9.66
N PHE A 127 15.05 -0.43 8.83
CA PHE A 127 15.40 -0.37 7.43
C PHE A 127 15.46 1.09 6.98
N ASP A 128 16.41 1.41 6.11
CA ASP A 128 16.53 2.70 5.45
C ASP A 128 17.15 2.49 4.06
N GLY A 129 16.34 2.66 3.01
CA GLY A 129 16.75 2.37 1.64
C GLY A 129 15.65 2.70 0.64
N SER A 130 15.74 2.17 -0.57
CA SER A 130 14.68 2.35 -1.57
C SER A 130 13.43 1.56 -1.19
N ALA A 131 12.25 2.02 -1.64
CA ALA A 131 11.03 1.24 -1.51
C ALA A 131 11.11 -0.08 -2.29
N ARG A 132 11.89 -0.11 -3.39
CA ARG A 132 12.20 -1.33 -4.15
C ARG A 132 12.77 -2.43 -3.26
N GLU A 133 13.76 -2.10 -2.45
CA GLU A 133 14.45 -3.04 -1.56
C GLU A 133 13.63 -3.33 -0.31
N GLY A 134 12.98 -2.31 0.26
CA GLY A 134 12.32 -2.45 1.55
C GLY A 134 10.95 -3.14 1.48
N VAL A 135 10.13 -2.87 0.46
CA VAL A 135 8.76 -3.42 0.38
C VAL A 135 8.70 -4.95 0.49
N PRO A 136 9.55 -5.72 -0.20
CA PRO A 136 9.58 -7.18 -0.09
C PRO A 136 9.89 -7.71 1.32
N HIS A 137 10.61 -6.95 2.14
CA HIS A 137 11.02 -7.38 3.49
C HIS A 137 9.91 -7.25 4.55
N PHE A 138 8.92 -6.38 4.32
CA PHE A 138 7.88 -6.06 5.30
C PHE A 138 6.46 -6.27 4.73
N PRO A 139 6.09 -7.50 4.29
CA PRO A 139 4.77 -7.77 3.74
C PRO A 139 3.66 -7.36 4.73
N ALA A 140 2.55 -6.87 4.18
CA ALA A 140 1.41 -6.26 4.89
C ALA A 140 1.70 -4.97 5.68
N ASN A 141 2.96 -4.65 6.00
CA ASN A 141 3.29 -3.49 6.84
C ASN A 141 3.63 -2.23 6.05
N VAL A 142 4.20 -2.38 4.86
CA VAL A 142 4.67 -1.23 4.03
C VAL A 142 3.99 -1.18 2.65
N ASN A 143 2.79 -1.77 2.50
CA ASN A 143 2.00 -1.63 1.27
C ASN A 143 1.81 -0.15 0.90
N ILE A 144 1.68 0.74 1.89
CA ILE A 144 1.59 2.19 1.69
C ILE A 144 2.80 2.80 0.99
N ALA A 145 4.01 2.27 1.21
CA ALA A 145 5.21 2.72 0.51
C ALA A 145 5.16 2.31 -0.97
N ALA A 146 4.58 1.14 -1.26
CA ALA A 146 4.34 0.72 -2.64
C ALA A 146 3.31 1.60 -3.35
N VAL A 147 2.21 1.95 -2.69
CA VAL A 147 1.21 2.86 -3.27
C VAL A 147 1.81 4.25 -3.53
N LEU A 148 2.58 4.79 -2.57
CA LEU A 148 3.28 6.07 -2.73
C LEU A 148 4.25 6.04 -3.92
N SER A 149 5.02 4.95 -4.05
CA SER A 149 5.98 4.75 -5.14
C SER A 149 5.29 4.71 -6.51
N MET A 150 4.19 3.97 -6.63
CA MET A 150 3.41 3.87 -7.87
C MET A 150 2.72 5.18 -8.24
N ALA A 151 2.24 5.94 -7.25
CA ALA A 151 1.59 7.24 -7.48
C ALA A 151 2.59 8.38 -7.73
N GLY A 152 3.86 8.19 -7.37
CA GLY A 152 4.89 9.23 -7.40
C GLY A 152 6.05 8.88 -8.33
N ILE A 153 7.27 8.95 -7.77
CA ILE A 153 8.54 8.93 -8.53
C ILE A 153 9.10 7.52 -8.78
N GLY A 154 8.34 6.47 -8.50
CA GLY A 154 8.74 5.07 -8.66
C GLY A 154 9.49 4.48 -7.46
N PHE A 155 9.52 3.15 -7.38
CA PHE A 155 10.03 2.38 -6.24
C PHE A 155 11.51 2.59 -5.96
N ASP A 156 12.33 2.76 -7.00
CA ASP A 156 13.78 2.90 -6.87
C ASP A 156 14.17 4.27 -6.29
N LYS A 157 13.32 5.29 -6.51
CA LYS A 157 13.58 6.68 -6.07
C LYS A 157 12.83 7.07 -4.80
N THR A 158 11.73 6.39 -4.47
CA THR A 158 11.05 6.60 -3.18
C THR A 158 11.88 6.00 -2.06
N ARG A 159 12.29 6.82 -1.09
CA ARG A 159 13.05 6.37 0.08
C ARG A 159 12.10 5.90 1.17
N LEU A 160 12.31 4.69 1.68
CA LEU A 160 11.54 4.07 2.75
C LEU A 160 12.40 3.96 4.01
N LYS A 161 11.88 4.49 5.12
CA LYS A 161 12.38 4.20 6.47
C LYS A 161 11.37 3.36 7.22
N VAL A 162 11.83 2.30 7.86
CA VAL A 162 11.02 1.48 8.79
C VAL A 162 11.59 1.65 10.18
N VAL A 163 10.74 2.01 11.14
CA VAL A 163 11.18 2.40 12.48
C VAL A 163 10.32 1.70 13.55
N ALA A 164 10.99 1.08 14.52
CA ALA A 164 10.40 0.63 15.77
C ALA A 164 10.51 1.76 16.79
N ASP A 165 9.41 2.19 17.38
CA ASP A 165 9.40 3.27 18.36
C ASP A 165 8.57 2.87 19.59
N PRO A 166 9.19 2.68 20.77
CA PRO A 166 8.49 2.25 21.99
C PRO A 166 7.56 3.33 22.55
N ALA A 167 7.71 4.60 22.18
CA ALA A 167 6.87 5.69 22.65
C ALA A 167 5.55 5.83 21.87
N LEU A 168 5.43 5.15 20.72
CA LEU A 168 4.22 5.25 19.91
C LEU A 168 3.06 4.43 20.46
N LYS A 169 1.88 5.05 20.43
CA LYS A 169 0.58 4.39 20.67
C LYS A 169 -0.12 3.97 19.38
N TYR A 170 0.16 4.69 18.28
CA TYR A 170 -0.50 4.54 16.99
C TYR A 170 0.53 4.27 15.89
N ASN A 171 0.09 3.67 14.77
CA ASN A 171 0.93 3.52 13.60
C ASN A 171 1.10 4.88 12.95
N THR A 172 2.35 5.38 12.92
CA THR A 172 2.65 6.72 12.40
C THR A 172 3.31 6.61 11.04
N HIS A 173 2.81 7.39 10.08
CA HIS A 173 3.39 7.50 8.74
C HIS A 173 3.75 8.96 8.50
N PHE A 174 5.00 9.20 8.15
CA PHE A 174 5.48 10.54 7.81
C PHE A 174 5.96 10.54 6.37
N ILE A 175 5.38 11.40 5.53
CA ILE A 175 5.72 11.54 4.12
C ILE A 175 6.31 12.93 3.92
N GLU A 176 7.45 12.99 3.25
CA GLU A 176 8.08 14.22 2.81
C GLU A 176 8.21 14.21 1.29
N ILE A 177 7.78 15.30 0.66
CA ILE A 177 7.90 15.53 -0.78
C ILE A 177 8.60 16.87 -0.94
N LYS A 178 9.71 16.90 -1.68
CA LYS A 178 10.45 18.13 -1.99
C LYS A 178 10.60 18.26 -3.49
N GLY A 179 10.32 19.44 -4.01
CA GLY A 179 10.46 19.72 -5.44
C GLY A 179 10.19 21.16 -5.78
N LYS A 180 9.95 21.44 -7.07
CA LYS A 180 9.77 22.81 -7.57
C LYS A 180 8.58 23.56 -6.97
N ILE A 181 7.58 22.82 -6.50
CA ILE A 181 6.37 23.38 -5.86
C ILE A 181 6.61 23.76 -4.39
N GLY A 182 7.78 23.46 -3.84
CA GLY A 182 8.11 23.59 -2.43
C GLY A 182 8.12 22.23 -1.72
N ASN A 183 7.85 22.28 -0.41
CA ASN A 183 7.92 21.12 0.47
C ASN A 183 6.53 20.75 1.00
N ILE A 184 6.19 19.48 0.94
CA ILE A 184 4.97 18.93 1.54
C ILE A 184 5.39 17.93 2.62
N SER A 185 4.84 18.10 3.82
CA SER A 185 4.99 17.15 4.91
C SER A 185 3.62 16.67 5.37
N ILE A 186 3.42 15.37 5.41
CA ILE A 186 2.16 14.74 5.83
C ILE A 186 2.48 13.78 6.97
N LYS A 187 1.80 13.96 8.10
CA LYS A 187 1.84 13.05 9.24
C LYS A 187 0.48 12.39 9.42
N LEU A 188 0.44 11.07 9.43
CA LEU A 188 -0.75 10.29 9.75
C LEU A 188 -0.50 9.47 11.01
N GLU A 189 -1.40 9.56 11.99
CA GLU A 189 -1.36 8.79 13.23
C GLU A 189 -2.58 7.87 13.27
N ASN A 190 -2.41 6.66 12.74
CA ASN A 190 -3.50 5.76 12.46
C ASN A 190 -3.79 4.83 13.64
N ILE A 191 -5.08 4.74 13.98
CA ILE A 191 -5.59 3.73 14.91
C ILE A 191 -5.50 2.35 14.22
N PRO A 192 -4.81 1.37 14.83
CA PRO A 192 -4.80 -0.01 14.33
C PRO A 192 -6.19 -0.65 14.36
N ALA A 193 -6.47 -1.54 13.42
CA ALA A 193 -7.66 -2.37 13.47
C ALA A 193 -7.57 -3.34 14.67
N PRO A 194 -8.60 -3.49 15.51
CA PRO A 194 -8.58 -4.34 16.69
C PRO A 194 -8.21 -5.80 16.38
N GLU A 195 -8.71 -6.33 15.25
CA GLU A 195 -8.53 -7.71 14.83
C GLU A 195 -7.18 -7.96 14.16
N ASN A 196 -6.52 -6.90 13.66
CA ASN A 196 -5.21 -6.98 13.03
C ASN A 196 -4.40 -5.69 13.27
N PRO A 197 -3.59 -5.62 14.34
CA PRO A 197 -2.79 -4.45 14.69
C PRO A 197 -1.78 -4.01 13.62
N LYS A 198 -1.45 -4.88 12.66
CA LYS A 198 -0.56 -4.54 11.53
C LYS A 198 -1.24 -3.60 10.53
N THR A 199 -2.58 -3.60 10.48
CA THR A 199 -3.40 -2.82 9.55
C THR A 199 -4.06 -1.63 10.26
N ALA A 200 -4.07 -0.47 9.60
CA ALA A 200 -4.78 0.71 10.07
C ALA A 200 -6.26 0.69 9.66
N TRP A 201 -7.17 1.23 10.48
CA TRP A 201 -8.57 1.45 10.09
C TRP A 201 -8.70 2.25 8.79
N LEU A 202 -7.83 3.24 8.59
CA LEU A 202 -7.81 4.05 7.38
C LEU A 202 -7.61 3.20 6.12
N ALA A 203 -6.83 2.12 6.18
CA ALA A 203 -6.67 1.22 5.04
C ALA A 203 -8.00 0.53 4.69
N CYS A 204 -8.77 0.06 5.68
CA CYS A 204 -10.10 -0.53 5.48
C CYS A 204 -11.07 0.49 4.87
N TYR A 205 -11.11 1.71 5.41
CA TYR A 205 -11.98 2.76 4.88
C TYR A 205 -11.55 3.27 3.51
N SER A 206 -10.26 3.23 3.17
CA SER A 206 -9.78 3.55 1.83
C SER A 206 -10.31 2.56 0.78
N ALA A 207 -10.48 1.28 1.16
CA ALA A 207 -11.10 0.27 0.30
C ALA A 207 -12.58 0.60 0.03
N LEU A 208 -13.31 0.98 1.08
CA LEU A 208 -14.72 1.37 0.96
C LEU A 208 -14.88 2.66 0.16
N ALA A 209 -13.98 3.63 0.35
CA ALA A 209 -13.94 4.85 -0.44
C ALA A 209 -13.66 4.55 -1.92
N ALA A 210 -12.71 3.64 -2.20
CA ALA A 210 -12.41 3.19 -3.54
C ALA A 210 -13.58 2.47 -4.20
N LEU A 211 -14.32 1.65 -3.45
CA LEU A 211 -15.52 0.97 -3.94
C LEU A 211 -16.62 1.97 -4.31
N LYS A 212 -16.84 3.01 -3.48
CA LYS A 212 -17.77 4.11 -3.80
C LYS A 212 -17.31 4.89 -5.03
N ALA A 213 -16.00 5.13 -5.15
CA ALA A 213 -15.44 5.82 -6.29
C ALA A 213 -15.58 5.00 -7.58
N ALA A 214 -15.34 3.69 -7.58
CA ALA A 214 -15.28 2.84 -8.78
C ALA A 214 -16.46 3.03 -9.75
N LYS A 215 -17.67 3.34 -9.25
CA LYS A 215 -18.85 3.62 -10.08
C LYS A 215 -19.35 5.08 -10.05
N SER A 216 -18.72 5.96 -9.27
CA SER A 216 -19.14 7.37 -9.18
C SER A 216 -18.64 8.17 -10.40
N PRO A 217 -19.50 8.96 -11.08
CA PRO A 217 -19.09 9.91 -12.11
C PRO A 217 -18.50 11.21 -11.53
N VAL A 218 -18.60 11.41 -10.21
CA VAL A 218 -18.08 12.59 -9.50
C VAL A 218 -16.80 12.21 -8.75
N ARG A 219 -15.80 13.10 -8.81
CA ARG A 219 -14.47 12.92 -8.22
C ARG A 219 -14.01 14.21 -7.53
N TYR A 220 -13.35 14.06 -6.40
CA TYR A 220 -12.72 15.15 -5.65
C TYR A 220 -11.33 14.69 -5.18
N GLY A 221 -10.25 15.37 -5.57
CA GLY A 221 -8.92 15.23 -4.95
C GLY A 221 -8.37 13.80 -4.79
N THR A 222 -8.44 12.97 -5.84
CA THR A 222 -7.86 11.61 -5.88
C THR A 222 -7.34 11.27 -7.27
#